data_AF-A0A1V5KEH9-F1
#
_entry.id   AF-A0A1V5KEH9-F1
#
_cell.length_a   1.000
_cell.length_b   1.000
_cell.length_c   1.000
_cell.angle_alpha   90.00
_cell.angle_beta   90.00
_cell.angle_gamma   90.00
#
_symmetry.space_group_name_H-M   'P 1'
#
loop_
_entity.id
_entity.type
_entity.pdbx_description
1 polymer ?
#
loop_
_entity_poly.entity_id
_entity_poly.type
_entity_poly.pdbx_seq_one_letter_code
_entity_poly.pdbx_strand_id
1 'polypeptide(L)'
;MRRAKLTFALEKAEMLAAGKSAGTADFPSCGVRVDSVELNATAMGLYYRLHYTVVDKAAFDALDGGLWFEFLDESGEPMAGGAAAGGSVTESEGGYTEGDSLAAMKELPTSLTLRAYNSGTEECYETVEIPIVPGN
;
A
#
# COMPACT_ATOMS: atom_id res chain seq x y z
N MET A 1 26.40 11.78 34.85
CA MET A 1 25.29 11.49 33.91
C MET A 1 24.60 10.19 34.34
N ARG A 2 23.32 10.23 34.68
CA ARG A 2 22.53 9.05 35.07
C ARG A 2 21.83 8.52 33.81
N ARG A 3 22.27 7.36 33.30
CA ARG A 3 21.61 6.70 32.16
C ARG A 3 20.35 6.00 32.69
N ALA A 4 19.17 6.45 32.29
CA ALA A 4 17.93 5.73 32.54
C ALA A 4 17.83 4.57 31.54
N LYS A 5 17.67 3.35 32.04
CA LYS A 5 17.44 2.17 31.20
C LYS A 5 15.93 2.08 30.93
N LEU A 6 15.49 2.60 29.80
CA LEU A 6 14.12 2.38 29.33
C LEU A 6 14.00 0.90 28.94
N THR A 7 13.14 0.18 29.65
CA THR A 7 12.83 -1.22 29.34
C THR A 7 11.36 -1.25 28.95
N PHE A 8 11.09 -1.41 27.66
CA PHE A 8 9.75 -1.64 27.14
C PHE A 8 9.70 -3.09 26.66
N ALA A 9 8.67 -3.82 27.09
CA ALA A 9 8.28 -5.03 26.41
C ALA A 9 7.53 -4.59 25.15
N LEU A 10 8.09 -4.83 23.97
CA LEU A 10 7.30 -4.78 22.75
C LEU A 10 6.39 -6.00 22.80
N GLU A 11 5.15 -5.83 23.21
CA GLU A 11 4.10 -6.75 22.79
C GLU A 11 4.07 -6.68 21.27
N LYS A 12 4.19 -7.83 20.61
CA LYS A 12 3.96 -7.93 19.17
C LYS A 12 2.61 -7.25 18.93
N ALA A 13 2.56 -6.19 18.13
CA ALA A 13 1.31 -5.50 17.85
C ALA A 13 0.28 -6.57 17.44
N GLU A 14 -0.71 -6.79 18.30
CA GLU A 14 -1.69 -7.84 18.04
C GLU A 14 -2.38 -7.50 16.73
N MET A 15 -2.34 -8.46 15.81
CA MET A 15 -3.01 -8.33 14.54
C MET A 15 -4.51 -8.36 14.81
N LEU A 16 -5.17 -7.23 14.59
CA LEU A 16 -6.59 -7.08 14.84
C LEU A 16 -7.42 -7.70 13.72
N ALA A 17 -6.94 -7.57 12.48
CA ALA A 17 -7.54 -8.16 11.29
C ALA A 17 -6.50 -8.27 10.17
N ALA A 18 -6.68 -9.22 9.26
CA ALA A 18 -5.91 -9.36 8.03
C ALA A 18 -6.87 -9.46 6.84
N GLY A 19 -6.42 -8.98 5.69
CA GLY A 19 -7.20 -8.99 4.46
C GLY A 19 -6.31 -9.00 3.23
N LYS A 20 -6.90 -9.34 2.08
CA LYS A 20 -6.23 -9.24 0.79
C LYS A 20 -7.18 -8.84 -0.32
N SER A 21 -6.65 -8.33 -1.42
CA SER A 21 -7.43 -8.11 -2.64
C SER A 21 -8.06 -9.41 -3.14
N ALA A 22 -9.28 -9.33 -3.62
CA ALA A 22 -10.02 -10.46 -4.20
C ALA A 22 -9.54 -10.82 -5.61
N GLY A 23 -8.81 -9.92 -6.26
CA GLY A 23 -8.32 -10.08 -7.63
C GLY A 23 -7.26 -9.04 -7.98
N THR A 24 -6.95 -8.98 -9.28
CA THR A 24 -5.98 -8.07 -9.87
C THR A 24 -6.65 -6.78 -10.35
N ALA A 25 -5.87 -5.72 -10.51
CA ALA A 25 -6.31 -4.45 -11.09
C ALA A 25 -5.32 -3.92 -12.12
N ASP A 26 -5.80 -3.56 -13.31
CA ASP A 26 -4.97 -3.07 -14.41
C ASP A 26 -4.86 -1.53 -14.38
N PHE A 27 -3.64 -1.03 -14.59
CA PHE A 27 -3.31 0.40 -14.68
C PHE A 27 -2.58 0.66 -16.00
N PRO A 28 -3.32 0.73 -17.12
CA PRO A 28 -2.72 0.76 -18.46
C PRO A 28 -1.91 2.03 -18.74
N SER A 29 -2.24 3.18 -18.14
CA SER A 29 -1.49 4.43 -18.36
C SER A 29 -0.06 4.36 -17.83
N CYS A 30 0.18 3.59 -16.77
CA CYS A 30 1.51 3.35 -16.22
C CYS A 30 2.08 1.95 -16.55
N GLY A 31 1.37 1.17 -17.37
CA GLY A 31 1.86 -0.11 -17.91
C GLY A 31 1.98 -1.24 -16.90
N VAL A 32 1.23 -1.21 -15.81
CA VAL A 32 1.31 -2.23 -14.76
C VAL A 32 -0.03 -2.87 -14.45
N ARG A 33 0.04 -4.04 -13.83
CA ARG A 33 -1.09 -4.70 -13.17
C ARG A 33 -0.73 -4.92 -11.72
N VAL A 34 -1.58 -4.46 -10.81
CA VAL A 34 -1.54 -4.82 -9.40
C VAL A 34 -2.04 -6.26 -9.27
N ASP A 35 -1.19 -7.16 -8.83
CA ASP A 35 -1.53 -8.58 -8.70
C ASP A 35 -2.13 -8.89 -7.33
N SER A 36 -1.66 -8.21 -6.28
CA SER A 36 -2.18 -8.37 -4.93
C SER A 36 -2.00 -7.13 -4.06
N VAL A 37 -2.93 -6.95 -3.13
CA VAL A 37 -2.79 -6.07 -1.97
C VAL A 37 -3.02 -6.92 -0.73
N GLU A 38 -2.07 -6.93 0.19
CA GLU A 38 -2.18 -7.56 1.52
C GLU A 38 -2.30 -6.49 2.58
N LEU A 39 -3.18 -6.69 3.55
CA LEU A 39 -3.51 -5.73 4.60
C LEU A 39 -3.39 -6.38 5.97
N ASN A 40 -2.73 -5.69 6.90
CA ASN A 40 -2.60 -6.11 8.29
C ASN A 40 -2.95 -4.95 9.22
N ALA A 41 -4.15 -5.00 9.82
CA ALA A 41 -4.60 -4.02 10.78
C ALA A 41 -4.01 -4.31 12.17
N THR A 42 -3.46 -3.28 12.80
CA THR A 42 -2.95 -3.31 14.17
C THR A 42 -3.44 -2.09 14.93
N ALA A 43 -3.23 -2.07 16.25
CA ALA A 43 -3.49 -0.86 17.05
C ALA A 43 -2.68 0.37 16.60
N MET A 44 -1.55 0.18 15.89
CA MET A 44 -0.66 1.26 15.45
C MET A 44 -0.99 1.80 14.05
N GLY A 45 -1.61 1.00 13.20
CA GLY A 45 -1.78 1.33 11.79
C GLY A 45 -2.32 0.16 10.98
N LEU A 46 -2.81 0.47 9.78
CA LEU A 46 -3.09 -0.50 8.74
C LEU A 46 -1.85 -0.62 7.85
N TYR A 47 -1.08 -1.70 8.04
CA TYR A 47 0.07 -1.98 7.20
C TYR A 47 -0.39 -2.62 5.90
N TYR A 48 0.20 -2.23 4.78
CA TYR A 48 -0.09 -2.85 3.50
C TYR A 48 1.17 -3.32 2.78
N ARG A 49 0.97 -4.28 1.89
CA ARG A 49 1.94 -4.72 0.90
C ARG A 49 1.23 -4.90 -0.43
N LEU A 50 1.65 -4.16 -1.44
CA LEU A 50 1.08 -4.19 -2.77
C LEU A 50 2.12 -4.74 -3.75
N HIS A 51 1.76 -5.79 -4.48
CA HIS A 51 2.60 -6.34 -5.55
C HIS A 51 2.03 -5.95 -6.91
N TYR A 52 2.90 -5.50 -7.82
CA TYR A 52 2.53 -5.23 -9.19
C TYR A 52 3.58 -5.74 -10.18
N THR A 53 3.10 -6.22 -11.33
CA THR A 53 3.93 -6.62 -12.47
C THR A 53 3.82 -5.58 -13.58
N VAL A 54 4.95 -5.27 -14.21
CA VAL A 54 5.00 -4.48 -15.45
C VAL A 54 4.50 -5.34 -16.62
N VAL A 55 3.40 -4.93 -17.23
CA VAL A 55 2.77 -5.61 -18.38
C VAL A 55 3.01 -4.85 -19.69
N ASP A 56 3.29 -3.55 -19.62
CA ASP A 56 3.77 -2.73 -20.72
C ASP A 56 5.01 -1.95 -20.27
N LYS A 57 6.18 -2.43 -20.73
CA LYS A 57 7.48 -1.86 -20.40
C LYS A 57 7.65 -0.44 -20.94
N ALA A 58 7.06 -0.12 -22.09
CA ALA A 58 7.23 1.19 -22.72
C ALA A 58 6.44 2.26 -21.96
N ALA A 59 5.22 1.95 -21.53
CA ALA A 59 4.43 2.82 -20.67
C ALA A 59 5.09 3.01 -19.30
N PHE A 60 5.61 1.94 -18.70
CA PHE A 60 6.31 2.01 -17.41
C PHE A 60 7.61 2.83 -17.48
N ASP A 61 8.42 2.64 -18.53
CA ASP A 61 9.67 3.41 -18.72
C ASP A 61 9.41 4.90 -18.99
N ALA A 62 8.23 5.26 -19.50
CA ALA A 62 7.84 6.63 -19.78
C ALA A 62 7.47 7.44 -18.52
N LEU A 63 7.32 6.79 -17.37
CA LEU A 63 6.95 7.48 -16.12
C LEU A 63 8.01 8.50 -15.69
N ASP A 64 9.30 8.29 -16.01
CA ASP A 64 10.39 9.24 -15.68
C ASP A 64 10.30 9.81 -14.24
N GLY A 65 9.97 8.93 -13.29
CA GLY A 65 9.52 9.26 -11.94
C GLY A 65 8.88 8.01 -11.34
N GLY A 66 9.21 7.68 -10.09
CA GLY A 66 8.82 6.38 -9.52
C GLY A 66 7.30 6.24 -9.46
N LEU A 67 6.78 5.04 -9.77
CA LEU A 67 5.37 4.72 -9.57
C LEU A 67 5.08 4.52 -8.08
N TRP A 68 3.99 5.10 -7.60
CA TRP A 68 3.44 4.87 -6.26
C TRP A 68 1.93 4.65 -6.33
N PHE A 69 1.42 3.84 -5.40
CA PHE A 69 0.00 3.62 -5.20
C PHE A 69 -0.48 4.18 -3.86
N GLU A 70 -1.52 5.00 -3.90
CA GLU A 70 -2.17 5.49 -2.68
C GLU A 70 -3.58 4.95 -2.54
N PHE A 71 -4.04 4.86 -1.29
CA PHE A 71 -5.40 4.49 -0.97
C PHE A 71 -6.23 5.74 -0.73
N LEU A 72 -7.41 5.81 -1.34
CA LEU A 72 -8.31 6.94 -1.20
C LEU A 72 -9.46 6.61 -0.24
N ASP A 73 -9.91 7.61 0.50
CA ASP A 73 -11.12 7.53 1.30
C ASP A 73 -12.39 7.73 0.45
N GLU A 74 -13.56 7.69 1.10
CA GLU A 74 -14.87 7.84 0.43
C GLU A 74 -15.05 9.20 -0.27
N SER A 75 -14.27 10.22 0.10
CA SER A 75 -14.28 11.53 -0.54
C SER A 75 -13.35 11.62 -1.76
N GLY A 76 -12.55 10.58 -2.02
CA GLY A 76 -11.54 10.55 -3.09
C GLY A 76 -10.23 11.21 -2.69
N GLU A 77 -10.05 11.51 -1.40
CA GLU A 77 -8.81 12.09 -0.86
C GLU A 77 -7.87 10.98 -0.38
N PRO A 78 -6.54 11.18 -0.45
CA PRO A 78 -5.57 10.22 0.06
C PRO A 78 -5.80 9.94 1.55
N MET A 79 -5.84 8.66 1.91
CA MET A 79 -5.89 8.23 3.30
C MET A 79 -4.63 8.69 4.03
N ALA A 80 -4.78 9.12 5.27
CA ALA A 80 -3.67 9.56 6.09
C ALA A 80 -2.64 8.43 6.31
N GLY A 81 -1.36 8.76 6.20
CA GLY A 81 -0.24 7.84 6.47
C GLY A 81 -0.23 7.34 7.92
N GLY A 82 0.37 6.17 8.11
CA GLY A 82 0.40 5.42 9.36
C GLY A 82 1.74 5.47 10.11
N ALA A 83 2.01 4.39 10.84
CA ALA A 83 3.14 4.29 11.76
C ALA A 83 4.49 3.87 11.13
N ALA A 84 4.53 3.50 9.86
CA ALA A 84 5.76 3.14 9.17
C ALA A 84 6.62 4.40 8.90
N ALA A 85 7.94 4.22 8.94
CA ALA A 85 8.92 5.31 8.87
C ALA A 85 9.23 5.75 7.41
N GLY A 86 8.18 5.85 6.58
CA GLY A 86 8.25 6.04 5.14
C GLY A 86 8.20 4.72 4.39
N GLY A 87 7.24 4.59 3.48
CA GLY A 87 7.09 3.42 2.66
C GLY A 87 8.22 3.25 1.64
N SER A 88 8.26 2.09 1.01
CA SER A 88 9.28 1.76 0.02
C SER A 88 8.73 0.91 -1.12
N VAL A 89 9.35 1.03 -2.28
CA VAL A 89 9.18 0.13 -3.42
C VAL A 89 10.46 -0.70 -3.57
N THR A 90 10.31 -2.01 -3.62
CA THR A 90 11.41 -2.96 -3.84
C THR A 90 11.17 -3.76 -5.11
N GLU A 91 12.16 -3.81 -5.99
CA GLU A 91 12.15 -4.65 -7.19
C GLU A 91 12.56 -6.10 -6.86
N SER A 92 11.89 -7.08 -7.46
CA SER A 92 12.21 -8.49 -7.35
C SER A 92 11.94 -9.25 -8.66
N GLU A 93 12.40 -10.49 -8.75
CA GLU A 93 12.05 -11.37 -9.88
C GLU A 93 10.51 -11.55 -9.91
N GLY A 94 9.86 -11.01 -10.94
CA GLY A 94 8.41 -11.08 -11.12
C GLY A 94 7.64 -9.77 -10.94
N GLY A 95 8.28 -8.70 -10.46
CA GLY A 95 7.63 -7.39 -10.33
C GLY A 95 8.21 -6.52 -9.22
N TYR A 96 7.35 -5.65 -8.69
CA TYR A 96 7.67 -4.68 -7.67
C TYR A 96 6.73 -4.85 -6.48
N THR A 97 7.28 -4.63 -5.29
CA THR A 97 6.51 -4.63 -4.05
C THR A 97 6.60 -3.26 -3.40
N GLU A 98 5.46 -2.60 -3.28
CA GLU A 98 5.28 -1.41 -2.44
C GLU A 98 4.84 -1.83 -1.03
N GLY A 99 5.37 -1.18 0.00
CA GLY A 99 4.90 -1.37 1.36
C GLY A 99 5.00 -0.10 2.19
N ASP A 100 3.92 0.22 2.89
CA ASP A 100 3.83 1.32 3.86
C ASP A 100 2.72 0.99 4.89
N SER A 101 2.23 2.01 5.58
CA SER A 101 1.10 1.94 6.47
C SER A 101 0.21 3.17 6.35
N LEU A 102 -1.07 2.97 6.63
CA LEU A 102 -2.08 4.01 6.78
C LEU A 102 -2.46 4.16 8.25
N ALA A 103 -3.18 5.24 8.55
CA ALA A 103 -3.76 5.47 9.86
C ALA A 103 -4.55 4.24 10.34
N ALA A 104 -4.52 3.99 11.65
CA ALA A 104 -5.14 2.82 12.25
C ALA A 104 -6.63 2.75 11.95
N MET A 105 -7.09 1.57 11.52
CA MET A 105 -8.50 1.27 11.28
C MET A 105 -8.96 0.19 12.25
N LYS A 106 -10.18 0.33 12.77
CA LYS A 106 -10.76 -0.65 13.71
C LYS A 106 -11.15 -1.95 13.00
N GLU A 107 -11.63 -1.83 11.78
CA GLU A 107 -12.11 -2.93 10.95
C GLU A 107 -11.58 -2.74 9.53
N LEU A 108 -11.35 -3.84 8.82
CA LEU A 108 -10.98 -3.77 7.41
C LEU A 108 -12.21 -3.47 6.56
N PRO A 109 -12.10 -2.58 5.57
CA PRO A 109 -13.20 -2.31 4.65
C PRO A 109 -13.41 -3.50 3.70
N THR A 110 -14.59 -3.56 3.09
CA THR A 110 -14.94 -4.61 2.11
C THR A 110 -14.35 -4.34 0.71
N SER A 111 -13.89 -3.12 0.47
CA SER A 111 -13.14 -2.69 -0.71
C SER A 111 -12.20 -1.54 -0.34
N LEU A 112 -11.20 -1.28 -1.18
CA LEU A 112 -10.34 -0.11 -1.10
C LEU A 112 -10.26 0.56 -2.48
N THR A 113 -10.21 1.88 -2.49
CA THR A 113 -9.98 2.66 -3.71
C THR A 113 -8.48 2.93 -3.84
N LEU A 114 -7.87 2.44 -4.91
CA LEU A 114 -6.44 2.55 -5.19
C LEU A 114 -6.21 3.53 -6.33
N ARG A 115 -5.30 4.49 -6.17
CA ARG A 115 -4.87 5.41 -7.24
C ARG A 115 -3.39 5.26 -7.51
N ALA A 116 -3.04 5.09 -8.77
CA ALA A 116 -1.65 5.16 -9.22
C ALA A 116 -1.27 6.62 -9.47
N TYR A 117 -0.07 7.02 -9.04
CA TYR A 117 0.48 8.32 -9.38
C TYR A 117 2.00 8.28 -9.52
N ASN A 118 2.53 9.30 -10.18
CA ASN A 118 3.96 9.49 -10.32
C ASN A 118 4.53 10.23 -9.10
N SER A 119 5.36 9.57 -8.31
CA SER A 119 5.96 10.15 -7.10
C SER A 119 6.95 11.29 -7.36
N GLY A 120 7.43 11.45 -8.61
CA GLY A 120 8.29 12.56 -9.01
C GLY A 120 7.53 13.80 -9.48
N THR A 121 6.39 13.62 -10.17
CA THR A 121 5.63 14.71 -10.80
C THR A 121 4.26 14.97 -10.18
N GLU A 122 3.79 14.09 -9.29
CA GLU A 122 2.45 14.06 -8.70
C GLU A 122 1.31 13.88 -9.71
N GLU A 123 1.62 13.51 -10.96
CA GLU A 123 0.61 13.16 -11.98
C GLU A 123 -0.16 11.91 -11.56
N CYS A 124 -1.48 12.02 -11.50
CA CYS A 124 -2.38 10.92 -11.19
C CYS A 124 -2.80 10.16 -12.47
N TYR A 125 -2.84 8.83 -12.38
CA TYR A 125 -3.28 7.93 -13.44
C TYR A 125 -4.68 7.36 -13.10
N GLU A 126 -4.89 6.06 -13.27
CA GLU A 126 -6.16 5.44 -12.96
C GLU A 126 -6.43 5.38 -11.46
N THR A 127 -7.72 5.42 -11.14
CA THR A 127 -8.27 5.09 -9.83
C THR A 127 -9.16 3.87 -9.98
N VAL A 128 -8.88 2.82 -9.21
CA VAL A 128 -9.55 1.53 -9.29
C VAL A 128 -10.01 1.09 -7.91
N GLU A 129 -11.26 0.70 -7.78
CA GLU A 129 -11.76 0.05 -6.56
C GLU A 129 -11.43 -1.45 -6.60
N ILE A 130 -10.84 -1.95 -5.51
CA ILE A 130 -10.42 -3.34 -5.35
C ILE A 130 -11.16 -3.95 -4.16
N PRO A 131 -11.98 -5.00 -4.36
CA PRO A 131 -12.62 -5.70 -3.26
C PRO A 131 -11.58 -6.37 -2.34
N ILE A 132 -11.84 -6.33 -1.03
CA ILE A 132 -11.02 -6.96 0.00
C ILE A 132 -11.77 -8.15 0.58
N VAL A 133 -11.07 -9.29 0.65
CA VAL A 133 -11.53 -10.49 1.35
C VAL A 133 -10.74 -10.68 2.64
N PRO A 134 -11.36 -11.16 3.72
CA PRO A 134 -10.65 -11.50 4.95
C PRO A 134 -9.51 -12.50 4.70
N GLY A 135 -8.36 -12.26 5.32
CA GLY A 135 -7.26 -13.22 5.38
C GLY A 135 -7.52 -14.23 6.50
N ASN A 136 -7.35 -15.52 6.19
CA ASN A 136 -7.40 -16.60 7.18
C ASN A 136 -6.14 -16.64 8.07
#